data_AF-A0A139P6L0-F1
#
_entry.id   AF-A0A139P6L0-F1
#
_cell.length_a   1.000
_cell.length_b   1.000
_cell.length_c   1.000
_cell.angle_alpha   90.00
_cell.angle_beta   90.00
_cell.angle_gamma   90.00
#
_symmetry.space_group_name_H-M   'P 1'
#
loop_
_entity.id
_entity.type
_entity.pdbx_description
1 polymer ?
#
loop_
_entity_poly.entity_id
_entity_poly.type
_entity_poly.pdbx_seq_one_letter_code
_entity_poly.pdbx_strand_id
1 'polypeptide(L)'
;MNLLMQGMAFMELGQEFSRSKLLGTGAEGQVLASDRERAMNSYNAPDAVNQVNWDLISQHQNSIDYIKDIIHLKKTAKEFSYQTYEDIYKHVFVKSAEQGSGLIIFEIKDEQHYEIIFNASGLPYYLANDADRLRLVAGNSRHKKPFYVENLTATVFQVLDTEKT
;
A
#
# COMPACT_ATOMS: atom_id res chain seq x y z
N MET A 1 -1.25 0.99 3.32
CA MET A 1 -1.23 2.30 4.04
C MET A 1 -0.15 2.33 5.11
N ASN A 2 -0.15 1.44 6.11
CA ASN A 2 0.81 1.41 7.23
C ASN A 2 2.29 1.70 6.87
N LEU A 3 2.84 1.08 5.83
CA LEU A 3 4.24 1.24 5.43
C LEU A 3 4.57 2.61 4.82
N LEU A 4 3.59 3.37 4.36
CA LEU A 4 3.77 4.70 3.78
C LEU A 4 3.45 5.83 4.77
N MET A 5 2.94 5.48 5.96
CA MET A 5 2.63 6.44 7.01
C MET A 5 3.82 6.64 7.95
N GLN A 6 3.80 7.78 8.65
CA GLN A 6 4.76 8.09 9.71
C GLN A 6 4.62 7.14 10.90
N GLY A 7 5.72 6.95 11.62
CA GLY A 7 5.78 6.07 12.79
C GLY A 7 6.12 4.62 12.47
N MET A 8 5.84 3.75 13.44
CA MET A 8 6.19 2.32 13.40
C MET A 8 5.26 1.55 12.46
N ALA A 9 5.87 0.77 11.57
CA ALA A 9 5.14 -0.15 10.71
C ALA A 9 5.30 -1.59 11.20
N PHE A 10 4.19 -2.33 11.16
CA PHE A 10 4.13 -3.75 11.43
C PHE A 10 3.37 -4.44 10.30
N MET A 11 3.80 -5.64 9.92
CA MET A 11 3.19 -6.46 8.87
C MET A 11 3.21 -7.92 9.31
N GLU A 12 2.10 -8.62 9.12
CA GLU A 12 2.06 -10.08 9.34
C GLU A 12 2.77 -10.79 8.18
N LEU A 13 3.55 -11.83 8.51
CA LEU A 13 4.15 -12.71 7.51
C LEU A 13 3.09 -13.28 6.55
N GLY A 14 3.29 -13.01 5.26
CA GLY A 14 2.45 -13.46 4.18
C GLY A 14 1.38 -12.47 3.74
N GLN A 15 1.26 -11.31 4.39
CA GLN A 15 0.42 -10.23 3.90
C GLN A 15 0.87 -9.74 2.51
N GLU A 16 2.18 -9.76 2.24
CA GLU A 16 2.80 -9.36 0.98
C GLU A 16 2.47 -10.28 -0.21
N PHE A 17 2.04 -11.52 0.06
CA PHE A 17 1.65 -12.51 -0.94
C PHE A 17 0.24 -13.08 -0.72
N SER A 18 -0.64 -12.30 -0.09
CA SER A 18 -2.06 -12.64 0.08
C SER A 18 -2.32 -13.96 0.83
N ARG A 19 -1.53 -14.25 1.87
CA ARG A 19 -1.74 -15.41 2.74
C ARG A 19 -3.17 -15.40 3.30
N SER A 20 -3.84 -16.55 3.20
CA SER A 20 -5.18 -16.77 3.74
C SER A 20 -5.16 -17.89 4.77
N LYS A 21 -5.94 -17.71 5.84
CA LYS A 21 -6.25 -18.77 6.83
C LYS A 21 -7.65 -19.37 6.60
N LEU A 22 -8.38 -18.90 5.60
CA LEU A 22 -9.71 -19.42 5.29
C LEU A 22 -9.59 -20.66 4.41
N LEU A 23 -9.77 -21.83 5.03
CA LEU A 23 -9.80 -23.13 4.35
C LEU A 23 -11.21 -23.70 4.44
N GLY A 24 -11.88 -23.89 3.31
CA GLY A 24 -13.20 -24.51 3.23
C GLY A 24 -13.12 -26.02 3.46
N THR A 25 -13.87 -26.52 4.44
CA THR A 25 -13.90 -27.95 4.80
C THR A 25 -15.24 -28.63 4.49
N GLY A 26 -16.20 -27.89 3.96
CA GLY A 26 -17.46 -28.42 3.48
C GLY A 26 -17.33 -29.24 2.19
N ALA A 27 -18.46 -29.81 1.74
CA ALA A 27 -18.53 -30.49 0.45
C ALA A 27 -18.01 -29.57 -0.67
N GLU A 28 -17.19 -30.13 -1.57
CA GLU A 28 -16.58 -29.40 -2.69
C GLU A 28 -15.76 -28.16 -2.29
N GLY A 29 -15.24 -28.12 -1.06
CA GLY A 29 -14.46 -26.99 -0.56
C GLY A 29 -15.31 -25.78 -0.15
N GLN A 30 -16.62 -25.96 0.02
CA GLN A 30 -17.50 -24.92 0.54
C GLN A 30 -16.99 -24.41 1.90
N VAL A 31 -16.94 -23.09 2.05
CA VAL A 31 -16.60 -22.44 3.31
C VAL A 31 -17.79 -22.49 4.27
N LEU A 32 -17.64 -23.25 5.35
CA LEU A 32 -18.62 -23.36 6.42
C LEU A 32 -18.51 -22.18 7.42
N ALA A 33 -19.49 -22.04 8.32
CA ALA A 33 -19.42 -21.06 9.39
C ALA A 33 -18.22 -21.33 10.32
N SER A 34 -17.98 -22.60 10.67
CA SER A 34 -16.85 -23.05 11.48
C SER A 34 -15.48 -22.74 10.86
N ASP A 35 -15.38 -22.76 9.53
CA ASP A 35 -14.14 -22.39 8.83
C ASP A 35 -13.81 -20.90 8.99
N ARG A 36 -14.84 -20.04 8.96
CA ARG A 36 -14.70 -18.59 9.20
C ARG A 36 -14.32 -18.30 10.65
N GLU A 37 -14.97 -18.98 11.60
CA GLU A 37 -14.65 -18.87 13.03
C GLU A 37 -13.20 -19.30 13.32
N ARG A 38 -12.76 -20.41 12.72
CA ARG A 38 -11.38 -20.91 12.83
C ARG A 38 -10.37 -19.96 12.19
N ALA A 39 -10.71 -19.35 11.05
CA ALA A 39 -9.85 -18.36 10.40
C ALA A 39 -9.73 -17.05 11.22
N MET A 40 -10.82 -16.64 11.90
CA MET A 40 -10.82 -15.46 12.79
C MET A 40 -9.90 -15.62 14.00
N ASN A 41 -9.86 -16.80 14.62
CA ASN A 41 -8.96 -17.10 15.74
C ASN A 41 -8.32 -18.48 15.57
N SER A 42 -7.15 -18.49 14.95
CA SER A 42 -6.45 -19.69 14.50
C SER A 42 -5.40 -20.19 15.49
N TYR A 43 -5.42 -19.75 16.76
CA TYR A 43 -4.38 -20.06 17.75
C TYR A 43 -4.07 -21.56 17.91
N ASN A 44 -5.08 -22.43 17.74
CA ASN A 44 -4.97 -23.88 17.80
C ASN A 44 -5.47 -24.58 16.52
N ALA A 45 -5.60 -23.84 15.41
CA ALA A 45 -6.00 -24.40 14.13
C ALA A 45 -4.87 -25.26 13.52
N PRO A 46 -5.21 -26.29 12.73
CA PRO A 46 -4.21 -27.19 12.14
C PRO A 46 -3.29 -26.47 11.14
N ASP A 47 -2.16 -27.10 10.80
CA ASP A 47 -1.18 -26.53 9.87
C ASP A 47 -1.79 -26.16 8.52
N ALA A 48 -2.75 -26.95 8.00
CA ALA A 48 -3.46 -26.63 6.76
C ALA A 48 -4.13 -25.23 6.75
N VAL A 49 -4.40 -24.66 7.92
CA VAL A 49 -4.94 -23.30 8.11
C VAL A 49 -3.82 -22.27 8.34
N ASN A 50 -2.81 -22.62 9.14
CA ASN A 50 -1.81 -21.67 9.62
C ASN A 50 -0.51 -21.63 8.82
N GLN A 51 -0.21 -22.66 8.03
CA GLN A 51 1.07 -22.77 7.34
C GLN A 51 1.31 -21.61 6.38
N VAL A 52 2.58 -21.30 6.17
CA VAL A 52 2.98 -20.41 5.07
C VAL A 52 2.91 -21.24 3.79
N ASN A 53 1.98 -20.88 2.91
CA ASN A 53 1.92 -21.47 1.58
C ASN A 53 2.94 -20.79 0.67
N TRP A 54 4.11 -21.40 0.53
CA TRP A 54 5.21 -20.88 -0.29
C TRP A 54 4.88 -20.83 -1.79
N ASP A 55 3.90 -21.61 -2.27
CA ASP A 55 3.49 -21.57 -3.68
C ASP A 55 2.90 -20.19 -4.06
N LEU A 56 2.33 -19.47 -3.08
CA LEU A 56 1.77 -18.12 -3.27
C LEU A 56 2.84 -17.09 -3.64
N ILE A 57 4.12 -17.33 -3.30
CA ILE A 57 5.20 -16.41 -3.67
C ILE A 57 5.32 -16.28 -5.18
N SER A 58 5.33 -17.42 -5.88
CA SER A 58 5.42 -17.41 -7.34
C SER A 58 4.18 -16.81 -8.01
N GLN A 59 3.02 -16.92 -7.38
CA GLN A 59 1.74 -16.39 -7.87
C GLN A 59 1.58 -14.88 -7.65
N HIS A 60 2.22 -14.33 -6.61
CA HIS A 60 2.05 -12.94 -6.17
C HIS A 60 3.34 -12.12 -6.22
N GLN A 61 4.25 -12.44 -7.14
CA GLN A 61 5.55 -11.77 -7.26
C GLN A 61 5.43 -10.23 -7.40
N ASN A 62 4.47 -9.73 -8.17
CA ASN A 62 4.23 -8.29 -8.33
C ASN A 62 3.85 -7.61 -7.01
N SER A 63 3.07 -8.29 -6.16
CA SER A 63 2.68 -7.79 -4.85
C SER A 63 3.89 -7.75 -3.91
N ILE A 64 4.70 -8.81 -3.92
CA ILE A 64 5.95 -8.88 -3.16
C ILE A 64 6.91 -7.76 -3.56
N ASP A 65 7.13 -7.56 -4.86
CA ASP A 65 8.08 -6.55 -5.33
C ASP A 65 7.60 -5.13 -5.01
N TYR A 66 6.30 -4.87 -5.13
CA TYR A 66 5.69 -3.62 -4.66
C TYR A 66 5.92 -3.37 -3.16
N ILE A 67 5.72 -4.40 -2.30
CA ILE A 67 5.98 -4.27 -0.87
C ILE A 67 7.47 -4.06 -0.58
N LYS A 68 8.38 -4.71 -1.32
CA LYS A 68 9.83 -4.47 -1.21
C LYS A 68 10.19 -3.03 -1.54
N ASP A 69 9.61 -2.47 -2.60
CA ASP A 69 9.86 -1.07 -3.01
C ASP A 69 9.42 -0.09 -1.92
N ILE A 70 8.25 -0.31 -1.31
CA ILE A 70 7.79 0.53 -0.20
C ILE A 70 8.67 0.36 1.04
N ILE A 71 9.05 -0.87 1.40
CA ILE A 71 9.95 -1.10 2.54
C ILE A 71 11.29 -0.43 2.31
N HIS A 72 11.83 -0.51 1.08
CA HIS A 72 13.05 0.19 0.70
C HIS A 72 12.88 1.69 0.94
N LEU A 73 11.82 2.28 0.40
CA LEU A 73 11.51 3.70 0.56
C LEU A 73 11.43 4.11 2.04
N LYS A 74 10.69 3.37 2.88
CA LYS A 74 10.58 3.68 4.31
C LYS A 74 11.92 3.61 5.05
N LYS A 75 12.83 2.72 4.61
CA LYS A 75 14.16 2.55 5.21
C LYS A 75 15.18 3.58 4.75
N THR A 76 15.08 4.08 3.52
CA THR A 76 16.13 4.91 2.91
C THR A 76 15.77 6.38 2.80
N ALA A 77 14.48 6.73 2.72
CA ALA A 77 14.02 8.12 2.63
C ALA A 77 13.53 8.60 4.00
N LYS A 78 14.15 9.66 4.53
CA LYS A 78 13.80 10.26 5.83
C LYS A 78 12.34 10.73 5.87
N GLU A 79 11.81 11.12 4.72
CA GLU A 79 10.47 11.64 4.49
C GLU A 79 9.39 10.67 4.95
N PHE A 80 9.68 9.36 5.03
CA PHE A 80 8.71 8.32 5.44
C PHE A 80 8.88 7.83 6.89
N SER A 81 9.84 8.40 7.62
CA SER A 81 10.27 7.91 8.95
C SER A 81 10.75 9.04 9.88
N TYR A 82 10.06 10.17 9.89
CA TYR A 82 10.35 11.26 10.83
C TYR A 82 10.21 10.78 12.29
N GLN A 83 11.10 11.27 13.16
CA GLN A 83 11.20 10.82 14.56
C GLN A 83 10.38 11.67 15.52
N THR A 84 10.05 12.92 15.14
CA THR A 84 9.40 13.88 16.01
C THR A 84 8.06 14.35 15.41
N TYR A 85 7.15 14.77 16.28
CA TYR A 85 5.89 15.35 15.85
C TYR A 85 6.12 16.67 15.09
N GLU A 86 7.09 17.46 15.53
CA GLU A 86 7.44 18.75 14.95
C GLU A 86 7.89 18.60 13.49
N ASP A 87 8.69 17.59 13.17
CA ASP A 87 9.11 17.31 11.80
C ASP A 87 7.92 16.86 10.95
N ILE A 88 7.08 15.95 11.47
CA ILE A 88 5.87 15.51 10.77
C ILE A 88 4.96 16.70 10.46
N TYR A 89 4.72 17.57 11.45
CA TYR A 89 3.85 18.73 11.30
C TYR A 89 4.38 19.75 10.28
N LYS A 90 5.70 19.91 10.18
CA LYS A 90 6.33 20.83 9.22
C LYS A 90 6.33 20.30 7.78
N HIS A 91 6.35 18.98 7.60
CA HIS A 91 6.64 18.39 6.30
C HIS A 91 5.47 17.62 5.67
N VAL A 92 4.50 17.12 6.45
CA VAL A 92 3.43 16.24 5.95
C VAL A 92 2.09 16.98 5.88
N PHE A 93 1.49 17.02 4.68
CA PHE A 93 0.27 17.80 4.41
C PHE A 93 -0.80 16.96 3.72
N VAL A 94 -2.04 17.00 4.22
CA VAL A 94 -3.18 16.36 3.54
C VAL A 94 -3.70 17.30 2.45
N LYS A 95 -3.74 16.80 1.21
CA LYS A 95 -4.26 17.51 0.03
C LYS A 95 -5.73 17.16 -0.24
N SER A 96 -6.11 15.90 -0.02
CA SER A 96 -7.49 15.43 -0.15
C SER A 96 -7.78 14.32 0.85
N ALA A 97 -8.91 14.41 1.54
CA ALA A 97 -9.44 13.39 2.44
C ALA A 97 -10.95 13.63 2.65
N GLU A 98 -11.67 13.88 1.56
CA GLU A 98 -13.10 14.17 1.62
C GLU A 98 -13.91 12.94 2.03
N GLN A 99 -14.88 13.13 2.93
CA GLN A 99 -15.72 12.05 3.42
C GLN A 99 -16.47 11.37 2.27
N GLY A 100 -16.38 10.04 2.20
CA GLY A 100 -17.08 9.24 1.18
C GLY A 100 -16.42 9.22 -0.20
N SER A 101 -15.33 9.96 -0.42
CA SER A 101 -14.63 9.98 -1.71
C SER A 101 -13.89 8.66 -2.02
N GLY A 102 -13.48 7.93 -0.98
CA GLY A 102 -12.55 6.80 -1.13
C GLY A 102 -11.16 7.22 -1.65
N LEU A 103 -10.82 8.50 -1.62
CA LEU A 103 -9.57 9.06 -2.08
C LEU A 103 -8.86 9.77 -0.92
N ILE A 104 -7.59 9.41 -0.71
CA ILE A 104 -6.72 10.12 0.22
C ILE A 104 -5.45 10.50 -0.52
N ILE A 105 -5.12 11.79 -0.51
CA ILE A 105 -3.90 12.33 -1.08
C ILE A 105 -3.19 13.13 -0.01
N PHE A 106 -1.92 12.81 0.24
CA PHE A 106 -1.06 13.62 1.08
C PHE A 106 0.30 13.81 0.44
N GLU A 107 0.95 14.89 0.81
CA GLU A 107 2.25 15.29 0.31
C GLU A 107 3.25 15.33 1.47
N ILE A 108 4.51 14.97 1.18
CA ILE A 108 5.63 15.17 2.09
C ILE A 108 6.60 16.12 1.40
N LYS A 109 6.83 17.29 2.00
CA LYS A 109 7.59 18.40 1.43
C LYS A 109 8.83 18.68 2.27
N ASP A 110 9.97 18.20 1.81
CA ASP A 110 11.30 18.41 2.39
C ASP A 110 12.30 18.59 1.22
N GLU A 111 13.57 18.22 1.41
CA GLU A 111 14.57 18.09 0.33
C GLU A 111 14.04 17.29 -0.86
N GLN A 112 13.26 16.24 -0.59
CA GLN A 112 12.46 15.57 -1.58
C GLN A 112 10.98 15.88 -1.37
N HIS A 113 10.26 15.98 -2.49
CA HIS A 113 8.82 16.17 -2.49
C HIS A 113 8.14 14.91 -3.01
N TYR A 114 7.29 14.31 -2.17
CA TYR A 114 6.49 13.13 -2.52
C TYR A 114 5.00 13.45 -2.49
N GLU A 115 4.26 12.90 -3.44
CA GLU A 115 2.80 12.84 -3.44
C GLU A 115 2.37 11.38 -3.33
N ILE A 116 1.57 11.07 -2.31
CA ILE A 116 1.10 9.72 -2.01
C ILE A 116 -0.41 9.69 -2.20
N ILE A 117 -0.89 8.77 -3.03
CA ILE A 117 -2.29 8.64 -3.41
C ILE A 117 -2.78 7.24 -3.01
N PHE A 118 -3.78 7.19 -2.13
CA PHE A 118 -4.58 6.01 -1.88
C PHE A 118 -5.93 6.17 -2.58
N ASN A 119 -6.20 5.28 -3.53
CA ASN A 119 -7.44 5.29 -4.28
C ASN A 119 -8.23 4.00 -4.02
N ALA A 120 -9.35 4.13 -3.31
CA ALA A 120 -10.36 3.11 -3.07
C ALA A 120 -11.77 3.64 -3.46
N SER A 121 -11.83 4.63 -4.35
CA SER A 121 -13.05 5.33 -4.74
C SER A 121 -14.01 4.51 -5.62
N GLY A 122 -13.54 3.39 -6.18
CA GLY A 122 -14.27 2.68 -7.23
C GLY A 122 -13.93 3.17 -8.64
N LEU A 123 -13.24 4.30 -8.79
CA LEU A 123 -12.95 4.95 -10.07
C LEU A 123 -11.45 5.27 -10.22
N PRO A 124 -10.91 5.41 -11.44
CA PRO A 124 -9.57 5.95 -11.64
C PRO A 124 -9.53 7.43 -11.22
N TYR A 125 -8.44 7.83 -10.56
CA TYR A 125 -8.15 9.23 -10.24
C TYR A 125 -7.21 9.82 -11.28
N TYR A 126 -7.68 10.79 -12.05
CA TYR A 126 -6.86 11.45 -13.06
C TYR A 126 -5.95 12.48 -12.41
N LEU A 127 -4.66 12.39 -12.71
CA LEU A 127 -3.67 13.34 -12.19
C LEU A 127 -3.92 14.70 -12.85
N ALA A 128 -3.76 15.78 -12.09
CA ALA A 128 -3.91 17.15 -12.59
C ALA A 128 -2.85 17.46 -13.67
N ASN A 129 -3.00 18.61 -14.35
CA ASN A 129 -2.15 19.04 -15.47
C ASN A 129 -0.63 19.09 -15.19
N ASP A 130 -0.18 18.95 -13.93
CA ASP A 130 1.23 18.84 -13.54
C ASP A 130 1.77 17.39 -13.55
N ALA A 131 1.04 16.43 -14.15
CA ALA A 131 1.44 15.02 -14.23
C ALA A 131 2.83 14.80 -14.85
N ASP A 132 3.29 15.70 -15.72
CA ASP A 132 4.63 15.65 -16.33
C ASP A 132 5.76 15.82 -15.30
N ARG A 133 5.45 16.34 -14.10
CA ARG A 133 6.39 16.48 -12.98
C ARG A 133 6.38 15.30 -12.03
N LEU A 134 5.52 14.31 -12.25
CA LEU A 134 5.37 13.16 -11.35
C LEU A 134 6.17 11.96 -11.87
N ARG A 135 7.21 11.59 -11.12
CA ARG A 135 7.93 10.34 -11.34
C ARG A 135 7.37 9.26 -10.43
N LEU A 136 6.86 8.17 -11.00
CA LEU A 136 6.43 7.01 -10.23
C LEU A 136 7.64 6.39 -9.49
N VAL A 137 7.55 6.33 -8.17
CA VAL A 137 8.58 5.72 -7.30
C VAL A 137 8.16 4.32 -6.88
N ALA A 138 6.92 4.17 -6.43
CA ALA A 138 6.35 2.89 -6.05
C ALA A 138 4.84 2.90 -6.30
N GLY A 139 4.27 1.79 -6.76
CA GLY A 139 2.84 1.68 -7.00
C GLY A 139 2.45 0.28 -7.40
N ASN A 140 1.24 -0.13 -7.03
CA ASN A 140 0.63 -1.39 -7.46
C ASN A 140 -0.30 -1.22 -8.68
N SER A 141 -0.28 -0.04 -9.31
CA SER A 141 -0.97 0.21 -10.58
C SER A 141 -0.34 -0.61 -11.71
N ARG A 142 -1.18 -1.18 -12.57
CA ARG A 142 -0.74 -1.98 -13.72
C ARG A 142 -0.16 -1.10 -14.84
N HIS A 143 -0.51 0.19 -14.83
CA HIS A 143 -0.07 1.15 -15.82
C HIS A 143 1.13 1.96 -15.35
N LYS A 144 2.16 2.03 -16.20
CA LYS A 144 3.43 2.71 -15.91
C LYS A 144 3.46 4.20 -16.29
N LYS A 145 2.39 4.74 -16.88
CA LYS A 145 2.32 6.15 -17.32
C LYS A 145 1.38 6.97 -16.42
N PRO A 146 1.78 8.17 -15.97
CA PRO A 146 1.12 8.93 -14.90
C PRO A 146 -0.09 9.75 -15.39
N PHE A 147 -0.94 9.20 -16.26
CA PHE A 147 -2.17 9.93 -16.64
C PHE A 147 -3.26 9.80 -15.57
N TYR A 148 -3.24 8.70 -14.81
CA TYR A 148 -4.18 8.42 -13.73
C TYR A 148 -3.62 7.36 -12.78
N VAL A 149 -4.26 7.27 -11.61
CA VAL A 149 -4.05 6.23 -10.59
C VAL A 149 -5.28 5.33 -10.58
N GLU A 150 -5.09 4.04 -10.81
CA GLU A 150 -6.18 3.03 -10.83
C GLU A 150 -6.92 2.95 -9.48
N ASN A 151 -8.13 2.38 -9.49
CA ASN A 151 -8.83 2.03 -8.26
C ASN A 151 -8.12 0.89 -7.52
N LEU A 152 -8.29 0.82 -6.20
CA LEU A 152 -7.65 -0.12 -5.27
C LEU A 152 -6.11 -0.07 -5.33
N THR A 153 -5.56 1.15 -5.37
CA THR A 153 -4.12 1.37 -5.42
C THR A 153 -3.59 2.27 -4.32
N ALA A 154 -2.29 2.15 -4.11
CA ALA A 154 -1.48 2.98 -3.25
C ALA A 154 -0.22 3.35 -4.04
N THR A 155 -0.12 4.61 -4.43
CA THR A 155 0.91 5.09 -5.36
C THR A 155 1.72 6.21 -4.73
N VAL A 156 3.04 6.17 -4.91
CA VAL A 156 3.98 7.19 -4.50
C VAL A 156 4.62 7.78 -5.73
N PHE A 157 4.42 9.08 -5.91
CA PHE A 157 5.14 9.88 -6.89
C PHE A 157 6.17 10.73 -6.18
N GLN A 158 7.33 10.91 -6.80
CA GLN A 158 8.21 12.03 -6.51
C GLN A 158 7.85 13.17 -7.43
N VAL A 159 7.66 14.35 -6.86
CA VAL A 159 7.44 15.59 -7.59
C VAL A 159 8.80 16.15 -7.97
N LEU A 160 9.05 16.29 -9.26
CA LEU A 160 10.28 16.84 -9.80
C LEU A 160 10.18 18.37 -9.85
N ASP A 161 11.21 19.05 -9.35
CA ASP A 161 11.34 20.49 -9.57
C ASP A 161 11.56 20.77 -11.05
N THR A 162 10.83 21.73 -11.62
CA THR A 162 11.22 22.31 -12.90
C THR A 162 12.55 23.01 -12.69
N GLU A 163 13.59 22.62 -13.44
CA GLU A 163 14.83 23.39 -13.51
C GLU A 163 14.47 24.87 -13.69
N LYS A 164 14.92 25.71 -12.76
CA LYS A 164 14.97 27.15 -12.98
C LYS A 164 16.02 27.39 -14.08
N THR A 165 15.59 27.33 -15.34
CA THR A 165 16.31 27.98 -16.44
C THR A 165 16.45 29.47 -16.18
#